data_AF-A0A849KIL2-F1
#
_entry.id   AF-A0A849KIL2-F1
#
_cell.length_a   1.000
_cell.length_b   1.000
_cell.length_c   1.000
_cell.angle_alpha   90.00
_cell.angle_beta   90.00
_cell.angle_gamma   90.00
#
_symmetry.space_group_name_H-M   'P 1'
#
loop_
_entity.id
_entity.type
_entity.pdbx_description
1 polymer ?
#
loop_
_entity_poly.entity_id
_entity_poly.type
_entity_poly.pdbx_seq_one_letter_code
_entity_poly.pdbx_strand_id
1 'polypeptide(L)'
;MEPAGHNPSVTPADNSAVRSVTDDDAAGIAAGARRVRVHHLQRAKERGERITMLTAYDAPTAAILDAAGIDTLLVGDSVGNTMLGHATTLPVTLDDMVRAGRAVASAAQHAFVVVDLPFGSYEAGPEQALASAVRIMKETGASAVKLEGGRRSAEQIRAITQAGIPVVGHLGYTPQSENALGGPRVQGRGDDAAEELSQDALAVQEAGAVAVVLEMVPRAVAARITEFLVIPTIGIGAGPEVDGQVLVWTDMAGMTDWSPRFARRYAELGRALQQAAADFAAEVRDGSFPTEEHTFDQ
;
A
#
# COMPACT_ATOMS: atom_id res chain seq x y z
N MET A 1 -38.96 -48.20 60.45
CA MET A 1 -39.60 -48.69 59.21
C MET A 1 -39.13 -47.75 58.11
N GLU A 2 -38.14 -48.21 57.34
CA GLU A 2 -37.68 -47.61 56.08
C GLU A 2 -38.81 -47.65 55.02
N PRO A 3 -38.79 -46.77 53.98
CA PRO A 3 -37.96 -47.04 52.80
C PRO A 3 -37.23 -45.83 52.17
N ALA A 4 -36.18 -46.20 51.44
CA ALA A 4 -35.26 -45.42 50.63
C ALA A 4 -35.89 -44.86 49.33
N GLY A 5 -35.19 -43.91 48.69
CA GLY A 5 -35.39 -43.67 47.25
C GLY A 5 -34.82 -42.37 46.68
N HIS A 6 -33.57 -42.46 46.19
CA HIS A 6 -33.01 -41.76 45.02
C HIS A 6 -32.77 -40.23 45.08
N ASN A 7 -31.48 -39.89 45.03
CA ASN A 7 -30.94 -38.55 44.82
C ASN A 7 -30.21 -38.55 43.46
N PRO A 8 -30.55 -37.71 42.47
CA PRO A 8 -29.76 -37.60 41.26
C PRO A 8 -28.60 -36.61 41.45
N SER A 9 -27.45 -37.05 40.98
CA SER A 9 -26.13 -36.41 41.00
C SER A 9 -26.10 -35.04 40.31
N VAL A 10 -25.55 -34.05 41.01
CA VAL A 10 -25.06 -32.79 40.45
C VAL A 10 -23.66 -33.05 39.87
N THR A 11 -23.53 -33.01 38.55
CA THR A 11 -22.23 -32.84 37.88
C THR A 11 -21.96 -31.35 37.69
N PRO A 12 -20.73 -30.84 37.96
CA PRO A 12 -20.39 -29.47 37.65
C PRO A 12 -20.23 -29.31 36.13
N ALA A 13 -20.81 -28.25 35.59
CA ALA A 13 -20.59 -27.83 34.21
C ALA A 13 -19.10 -27.46 34.03
N ASP A 14 -18.45 -28.21 33.14
CA ASP A 14 -17.12 -27.93 32.64
C ASP A 14 -17.15 -26.65 31.82
N ASN A 15 -16.69 -25.54 32.41
CA ASN A 15 -16.68 -24.24 31.77
C ASN A 15 -15.35 -24.06 31.02
N SER A 16 -15.12 -24.88 30.00
CA SER A 16 -14.06 -24.67 29.00
C SER A 16 -14.69 -24.24 27.67
N ALA A 17 -15.35 -23.09 27.67
CA ALA A 17 -15.66 -22.40 26.43
C ALA A 17 -14.36 -21.83 25.86
N VAL A 18 -13.76 -22.59 24.93
CA VAL A 18 -12.83 -22.05 23.94
C VAL A 18 -13.51 -20.82 23.34
N ARG A 19 -12.97 -19.63 23.60
CA ARG A 19 -13.44 -18.40 22.95
C ARG A 19 -13.26 -18.61 21.45
N SER A 20 -14.37 -18.74 20.74
CA SER A 20 -14.40 -18.65 19.29
C SER A 20 -13.86 -17.28 18.91
N VAL A 21 -12.83 -17.27 18.07
CA VAL A 21 -12.37 -16.09 17.34
C VAL A 21 -13.56 -15.62 16.50
N THR A 22 -14.28 -14.62 16.98
CA THR A 22 -15.40 -13.99 16.27
C THR A 22 -14.86 -12.90 15.34
N ASP A 23 -15.63 -12.58 14.30
CA ASP A 23 -15.35 -11.69 13.16
C ASP A 23 -14.78 -10.28 13.45
N ASP A 24 -14.58 -9.90 14.72
CA ASP A 24 -13.99 -8.63 15.13
C ASP A 24 -12.46 -8.54 14.89
N ASP A 25 -11.74 -9.68 14.82
CA ASP A 25 -10.29 -9.66 14.57
C ASP A 25 -9.94 -9.40 13.08
N ALA A 26 -10.94 -9.40 12.18
CA ALA A 26 -10.78 -9.08 10.77
C ALA A 26 -11.11 -7.61 10.43
N ALA A 27 -11.54 -6.83 11.42
CA ALA A 27 -11.74 -5.39 11.28
C ALA A 27 -10.36 -4.71 11.19
N GLY A 28 -9.86 -4.51 9.97
CA GLY A 28 -8.62 -3.75 9.71
C GLY A 28 -8.63 -2.35 10.33
N ILE A 29 -7.50 -1.64 10.29
CA ILE A 29 -7.37 -0.29 10.89
C ILE A 29 -8.48 0.64 10.37
N ALA A 30 -8.88 0.47 9.11
CA ALA A 30 -10.00 1.15 8.48
C ALA A 30 -11.39 0.85 9.09
N ALA A 31 -11.65 -0.37 9.58
CA ALA A 31 -12.96 -0.76 10.11
C ALA A 31 -13.31 -0.09 11.44
N GLY A 32 -12.31 0.36 12.21
CA GLY A 32 -12.49 1.11 13.46
C GLY A 32 -12.42 2.64 13.31
N ALA A 33 -12.05 3.16 12.13
CA ALA A 33 -11.78 4.58 11.93
C ALA A 33 -12.64 5.16 10.81
N ARG A 34 -13.27 6.32 11.06
CA ARG A 34 -13.95 7.08 9.99
C ARG A 34 -12.99 7.47 8.86
N ARG A 35 -11.70 7.68 9.18
CA ARG A 35 -10.62 7.83 8.21
C ARG A 35 -9.27 7.51 8.85
N VAL A 36 -8.44 6.72 8.17
CA VAL A 36 -7.09 6.35 8.60
C VAL A 36 -6.20 7.60 8.59
N ARG A 37 -5.30 7.68 9.57
CA ARG A 37 -4.43 8.82 9.87
C ARG A 37 -3.10 8.28 10.39
N VAL A 38 -2.08 9.14 10.41
CA VAL A 38 -0.74 8.80 10.92
C VAL A 38 -0.77 8.07 12.26
N HIS A 39 -1.53 8.59 13.24
CA HIS A 39 -1.60 7.98 14.57
C HIS A 39 -2.29 6.60 14.58
N HIS A 40 -3.15 6.30 13.60
CA HIS A 40 -3.74 4.97 13.47
C HIS A 40 -2.70 3.95 12.97
N LEU A 41 -1.84 4.34 12.03
CA LEU A 41 -0.72 3.50 11.56
C LEU A 41 0.28 3.23 12.69
N GLN A 42 0.60 4.26 13.49
CA GLN A 42 1.48 4.11 14.65
C GLN A 42 0.89 3.14 15.68
N ARG A 43 -0.41 3.29 16.02
CA ARG A 43 -1.10 2.38 16.93
C ARG A 43 -1.18 0.95 16.41
N ALA A 44 -1.31 0.76 15.10
CA ALA A 44 -1.31 -0.57 14.51
C ALA A 44 0.02 -1.28 14.77
N LYS A 45 1.15 -0.61 14.54
CA LYS A 45 2.48 -1.12 14.91
C LYS A 45 2.57 -1.45 16.40
N GLU A 46 2.18 -0.52 17.27
CA GLU A 46 2.21 -0.72 18.73
C GLU A 46 1.38 -1.91 19.21
N ARG A 47 0.28 -2.23 18.50
CA ARG A 47 -0.60 -3.37 18.77
C ARG A 47 -0.21 -4.65 18.01
N GLY A 48 0.78 -4.59 17.12
CA GLY A 48 1.15 -5.71 16.25
C GLY A 48 0.11 -6.02 15.16
N GLU A 49 -0.78 -5.09 14.85
CA GLU A 49 -1.77 -5.20 13.77
C GLU A 49 -1.10 -4.88 12.42
N ARG A 50 -1.33 -5.72 11.40
CA ARG A 50 -0.68 -5.56 10.10
C ARG A 50 -1.35 -4.47 9.28
N ILE A 51 -0.55 -3.53 8.77
CA ILE A 51 -1.03 -2.45 7.89
C ILE A 51 -1.14 -2.98 6.46
N THR A 52 -2.30 -2.77 5.83
CA THR A 52 -2.53 -3.09 4.42
C THR A 52 -2.35 -1.86 3.54
N MET A 53 -1.55 -2.00 2.48
CA MET A 53 -1.37 -0.96 1.47
C MET A 53 -1.52 -1.57 0.08
N LEU A 54 -2.24 -0.89 -0.80
CA LEU A 54 -2.29 -1.22 -2.24
C LEU A 54 -2.11 0.04 -3.05
N THR A 55 -1.53 -0.10 -4.25
CA THR A 55 -1.52 1.03 -5.18
C THR A 55 -2.91 1.30 -5.75
N ALA A 56 -3.17 2.55 -6.15
CA ALA A 56 -4.37 2.93 -6.90
C ALA A 56 -4.05 4.16 -7.76
N TYR A 57 -4.70 4.29 -8.93
CA TYR A 57 -4.40 5.37 -9.88
C TYR A 57 -5.65 6.08 -10.43
N ASP A 58 -6.84 5.57 -10.12
CA ASP A 58 -8.12 6.07 -10.59
C ASP A 58 -9.21 5.96 -9.51
N ALA A 59 -10.31 6.69 -9.72
CA ALA A 59 -11.41 6.78 -8.76
C ALA A 59 -12.19 5.45 -8.58
N PRO A 60 -12.60 4.73 -9.65
CA PRO A 60 -13.28 3.44 -9.50
C PRO A 60 -12.47 2.42 -8.70
N THR A 61 -11.19 2.23 -9.03
CA THR A 61 -10.30 1.30 -8.33
C THR A 61 -10.14 1.71 -6.88
N ALA A 62 -9.89 3.00 -6.61
CA ALA A 62 -9.76 3.51 -5.25
C ALA A 62 -11.01 3.27 -4.40
N ALA A 63 -12.21 3.50 -4.95
CA ALA A 63 -13.46 3.27 -4.23
C ALA A 63 -13.66 1.79 -3.86
N ILE A 64 -13.32 0.87 -4.78
CA ILE A 64 -13.42 -0.58 -4.54
C ILE A 64 -12.43 -1.00 -3.44
N LEU A 65 -11.17 -0.56 -3.52
CA LEU A 65 -10.14 -0.92 -2.55
C LEU A 65 -10.43 -0.30 -1.16
N ASP A 66 -10.93 0.93 -1.11
CA ASP A 66 -11.35 1.59 0.12
C ASP A 66 -12.50 0.83 0.79
N ALA A 67 -13.53 0.43 0.03
CA ALA A 67 -14.66 -0.35 0.52
C ALA A 67 -14.26 -1.76 0.99
N ALA A 68 -13.18 -2.32 0.43
CA ALA A 68 -12.59 -3.59 0.87
C ALA A 68 -11.79 -3.47 2.18
N GLY A 69 -11.65 -2.26 2.74
CA GLY A 69 -10.98 -2.04 4.03
C GLY A 69 -9.46 -1.90 3.94
N ILE A 70 -8.91 -1.54 2.77
CA ILE A 70 -7.48 -1.27 2.62
C ILE A 70 -7.10 -0.02 3.42
N ASP A 71 -6.14 -0.15 4.33
CA ASP A 71 -5.81 0.93 5.28
C ASP A 71 -5.14 2.12 4.58
N THR A 72 -4.32 1.84 3.56
CA THR A 72 -3.52 2.85 2.84
C THR A 72 -3.59 2.65 1.33
N LEU A 73 -3.90 3.71 0.58
CA LEU A 73 -3.84 3.71 -0.88
C LEU A 73 -2.63 4.52 -1.34
N LEU A 74 -1.76 3.90 -2.13
CA LEU A 74 -0.57 4.52 -2.69
C LEU A 74 -0.79 4.88 -4.17
N VAL A 75 -0.80 6.18 -4.47
CA VAL A 75 -0.64 6.66 -5.83
C VAL A 75 0.86 6.70 -6.12
N GLY A 76 1.37 5.55 -6.59
CA GLY A 76 2.80 5.38 -6.84
C GLY A 76 3.20 5.78 -8.25
N ASP A 77 4.47 6.14 -8.44
CA ASP A 77 5.05 6.40 -9.77
C ASP A 77 5.08 5.14 -10.68
N SER A 78 4.83 3.96 -10.09
CA SER A 78 4.43 2.73 -10.81
C SER A 78 3.25 2.91 -11.77
N VAL A 79 2.48 4.01 -11.69
CA VAL A 79 1.53 4.46 -12.72
C VAL A 79 2.18 4.53 -14.11
N GLY A 80 3.47 4.90 -14.19
CA GLY A 80 4.24 4.96 -15.43
C GLY A 80 4.25 3.62 -16.15
N ASN A 81 4.62 2.55 -15.44
CA ASN A 81 4.65 1.20 -16.01
C ASN A 81 3.25 0.63 -16.27
N THR A 82 2.37 0.77 -15.28
CA THR A 82 1.12 0.01 -15.23
C THR A 82 -0.01 0.64 -16.03
N MET A 83 -0.05 1.98 -16.09
CA MET A 83 -1.14 2.72 -16.71
C MET A 83 -0.68 3.50 -17.95
N LEU A 84 0.55 3.99 -17.97
CA LEU A 84 1.08 4.84 -19.05
C LEU A 84 1.98 4.10 -20.05
N GLY A 85 2.26 2.81 -19.81
CA GLY A 85 3.05 1.96 -20.72
C GLY A 85 4.53 2.36 -20.83
N HIS A 86 5.05 3.11 -19.86
CA HIS A 86 6.48 3.44 -19.80
C HIS A 86 7.30 2.20 -19.47
N ALA A 87 8.51 2.14 -20.02
CA ALA A 87 9.46 1.07 -19.68
C ALA A 87 9.91 1.17 -18.22
N THR A 88 9.94 2.38 -17.66
CA THR A 88 10.40 2.67 -16.29
C THR A 88 9.60 3.82 -15.67
N THR A 89 9.81 4.11 -14.37
CA THR A 89 9.09 5.20 -13.68
C THR A 89 9.71 6.58 -13.91
N LEU A 90 10.92 6.66 -14.48
CA LEU A 90 11.64 7.92 -14.70
C LEU A 90 10.88 8.98 -15.51
N PRO A 91 10.08 8.64 -16.56
CA PRO A 91 9.35 9.64 -17.33
C PRO A 91 8.13 10.23 -16.61
N VAL A 92 7.71 9.65 -15.48
CA VAL A 92 6.52 10.10 -14.75
C VAL A 92 6.72 11.52 -14.26
N THR A 93 5.78 12.40 -14.57
CA THR A 93 5.84 13.81 -14.20
C THR A 93 5.06 14.09 -12.93
N LEU A 94 5.33 15.26 -12.32
CA LEU A 94 4.53 15.73 -11.20
C LEU A 94 3.05 15.94 -11.58
N ASP A 95 2.76 16.25 -12.86
CA ASP A 95 1.40 16.42 -13.37
C ASP A 95 0.64 15.10 -13.45
N ASP A 96 1.33 14.01 -13.81
CA ASP A 96 0.77 12.66 -13.80
C ASP A 96 0.38 12.27 -12.37
N MET A 97 1.28 12.53 -11.41
CA MET A 97 1.03 12.27 -9.99
C MET A 97 -0.11 13.11 -9.42
N VAL A 98 -0.21 14.39 -9.79
CA VAL A 98 -1.34 15.24 -9.41
C VAL A 98 -2.66 14.70 -9.97
N ARG A 99 -2.68 14.29 -11.25
CA ARG A 99 -3.91 13.81 -11.90
C ARG A 99 -4.42 12.52 -11.27
N ALA A 100 -3.56 11.51 -11.12
CA ALA A 100 -3.90 10.25 -10.48
C ALA A 100 -4.22 10.46 -8.99
N GLY A 101 -3.41 11.27 -8.31
CA GLY A 101 -3.57 11.64 -6.91
C GLY A 101 -4.95 12.21 -6.60
N ARG A 102 -5.40 13.18 -7.41
CA ARG A 102 -6.73 13.79 -7.28
C ARG A 102 -7.85 12.78 -7.47
N ALA A 103 -7.74 11.90 -8.47
CA ALA A 103 -8.76 10.88 -8.74
C ALA A 103 -8.92 9.94 -7.54
N VAL A 104 -7.82 9.43 -6.99
CA VAL A 104 -7.82 8.50 -5.86
C VAL A 104 -8.27 9.17 -4.57
N ALA A 105 -7.72 10.33 -4.23
CA ALA A 105 -8.03 11.03 -2.99
C ALA A 105 -9.48 11.52 -2.92
N SER A 106 -10.11 11.80 -4.07
CA SER A 106 -11.53 12.19 -4.12
C SER A 106 -12.49 11.00 -3.94
N ALA A 107 -12.03 9.79 -4.26
CA ALA A 107 -12.83 8.57 -4.17
C ALA A 107 -12.71 7.88 -2.80
N ALA A 108 -11.52 7.87 -2.21
CA ALA A 108 -11.25 7.23 -0.92
C ALA A 108 -12.03 7.91 0.23
N GLN A 109 -12.83 7.13 0.96
CA GLN A 109 -13.58 7.64 2.11
C GLN A 109 -12.82 7.41 3.42
N HIS A 110 -12.12 6.28 3.54
CA HIS A 110 -11.50 5.82 4.79
C HIS A 110 -9.97 5.78 4.71
N ALA A 111 -9.40 5.30 3.60
CA ALA A 111 -7.99 5.01 3.48
C ALA A 111 -7.08 6.24 3.67
N PHE A 112 -5.87 5.98 4.16
CA PHE A 112 -4.79 6.96 4.17
C PHE A 112 -4.20 7.04 2.76
N VAL A 113 -4.40 8.15 2.06
CA VAL A 113 -3.92 8.30 0.67
C VAL A 113 -2.53 8.91 0.65
N VAL A 114 -1.58 8.21 0.06
CA VAL A 114 -0.18 8.61 -0.12
C VAL A 114 0.09 8.83 -1.60
N VAL A 115 0.77 9.91 -1.98
CA VAL A 115 1.13 10.19 -3.37
C VAL A 115 2.64 10.30 -3.51
N ASP A 116 3.22 9.63 -4.49
CA ASP A 116 4.66 9.72 -4.76
C ASP A 116 5.09 11.09 -5.26
N LEU A 117 6.26 11.53 -4.80
CA LEU A 117 7.09 12.50 -5.49
C LEU A 117 7.86 11.76 -6.58
N PRO A 118 7.61 12.07 -7.88
CA PRO A 118 8.27 11.38 -8.96
C PRO A 118 9.74 11.82 -9.09
N PHE A 119 10.53 11.03 -9.84
CA PHE A 119 11.93 11.35 -10.13
C PHE A 119 12.11 12.79 -10.65
N GLY A 120 13.16 13.46 -10.15
CA GLY A 120 13.51 14.83 -10.50
C GLY A 120 12.72 15.92 -9.77
N SER A 121 11.77 15.55 -8.90
CA SER A 121 10.90 16.50 -8.19
C SER A 121 11.35 16.85 -6.77
N TYR A 122 12.37 16.17 -6.23
CA TYR A 122 12.83 16.38 -4.84
C TYR A 122 14.35 16.31 -4.65
N GLU A 123 15.09 15.82 -5.64
CA GLU A 123 16.50 15.49 -5.53
C GLU A 123 17.40 16.73 -5.55
N ALA A 124 16.94 17.86 -6.10
CA ALA A 124 17.75 19.09 -6.14
C ALA A 124 17.94 19.72 -4.76
N GLY A 125 17.06 19.41 -3.80
CA GLY A 125 17.21 19.83 -2.41
C GLY A 125 15.88 20.08 -1.68
N PRO A 126 15.95 20.51 -0.40
CA PRO A 126 14.77 20.62 0.47
C PRO A 126 13.71 21.60 -0.03
N GLU A 127 14.11 22.72 -0.64
CA GLU A 127 13.18 23.73 -1.17
C GLU A 127 12.34 23.16 -2.33
N GLN A 128 12.97 22.44 -3.26
CA GLN A 128 12.28 21.79 -4.38
C GLN A 128 11.32 20.72 -3.86
N ALA A 129 11.81 19.84 -2.96
CA ALA A 129 11.03 18.77 -2.39
C ALA A 129 9.78 19.29 -1.66
N LEU A 130 9.93 20.36 -0.87
CA LEU A 130 8.81 21.02 -0.21
C LEU A 130 7.83 21.64 -1.21
N ALA A 131 8.31 22.33 -2.25
CA ALA A 131 7.44 22.92 -3.28
C ALA A 131 6.60 21.85 -4.00
N SER A 132 7.23 20.73 -4.39
CA SER A 132 6.56 19.58 -5.01
C SER A 132 5.54 18.95 -4.06
N ALA A 133 5.91 18.73 -2.79
CA ALA A 133 5.00 18.18 -1.79
C ALA A 133 3.80 19.09 -1.53
N VAL A 134 3.99 20.40 -1.37
CA VAL A 134 2.90 21.37 -1.21
C VAL A 134 1.95 21.32 -2.41
N ARG A 135 2.51 21.22 -3.63
CA ARG A 135 1.71 21.10 -4.85
C ARG A 135 0.84 19.84 -4.83
N ILE A 136 1.44 18.67 -4.54
CA ILE A 136 0.69 17.41 -4.38
C ILE A 136 -0.43 17.57 -3.36
N MET A 137 -0.13 18.06 -2.15
CA MET A 137 -1.13 18.17 -1.08
C MET A 137 -2.29 19.07 -1.48
N LYS A 138 -2.01 20.24 -2.07
CA LYS A 138 -3.04 21.21 -2.46
C LYS A 138 -3.89 20.74 -3.64
N GLU A 139 -3.28 20.09 -4.61
CA GLU A 139 -3.94 19.75 -5.87
C GLU A 139 -4.64 18.39 -5.85
N THR A 140 -4.27 17.50 -4.93
CA THR A 140 -4.84 16.14 -4.84
C THR A 140 -5.79 15.94 -3.67
N GLY A 141 -5.53 16.56 -2.51
CA GLY A 141 -6.23 16.23 -1.26
C GLY A 141 -5.71 14.96 -0.56
N ALA A 142 -4.52 14.47 -0.96
CA ALA A 142 -3.83 13.36 -0.31
C ALA A 142 -3.51 13.65 1.17
N SER A 143 -3.18 12.59 1.90
CA SER A 143 -2.87 12.65 3.34
C SER A 143 -1.37 12.69 3.62
N ALA A 144 -0.54 12.24 2.68
CA ALA A 144 0.91 12.20 2.77
C ALA A 144 1.55 12.19 1.39
N VAL A 145 2.86 12.43 1.37
CA VAL A 145 3.71 12.16 0.21
C VAL A 145 4.66 11.00 0.47
N LYS A 146 5.10 10.29 -0.57
CA LYS A 146 6.21 9.32 -0.50
C LYS A 146 7.39 9.80 -1.36
N LEU A 147 8.62 9.58 -0.90
CA LEU A 147 9.82 9.86 -1.68
C LEU A 147 10.91 8.82 -1.39
N GLU A 148 11.86 8.68 -2.32
CA GLU A 148 12.90 7.65 -2.24
C GLU A 148 14.25 8.16 -1.73
N GLY A 149 14.95 7.32 -0.99
CA GLY A 149 16.31 7.55 -0.53
C GLY A 149 16.46 7.66 0.99
N GLY A 150 17.61 7.22 1.46
CA GLY A 150 18.02 7.24 2.86
C GLY A 150 18.61 8.58 3.30
N ARG A 151 19.83 8.56 3.85
CA ARG A 151 20.51 9.78 4.34
C ARG A 151 20.55 10.90 3.29
N ARG A 152 20.69 10.56 2.00
CA ARG A 152 20.70 11.54 0.89
C ARG A 152 19.42 12.38 0.76
N SER A 153 18.30 11.88 1.31
CA SER A 153 16.98 12.53 1.24
C SER A 153 16.52 13.04 2.61
N ALA A 154 17.35 12.94 3.66
CA ALA A 154 16.96 13.27 5.03
C ALA A 154 16.63 14.77 5.21
N GLU A 155 17.35 15.67 4.53
CA GLU A 155 17.07 17.11 4.59
C GLU A 155 15.73 17.46 3.93
N GLN A 156 15.41 16.81 2.80
CA GLN A 156 14.15 16.93 2.10
C GLN A 156 12.99 16.45 2.96
N ILE A 157 13.10 15.25 3.54
CA ILE A 157 12.09 14.68 4.45
C ILE A 157 11.88 15.65 5.62
N ARG A 158 12.95 16.14 6.24
CA ARG A 158 12.87 17.08 7.36
C ARG A 158 12.16 18.38 7.00
N ALA A 159 12.44 18.96 5.83
CA ALA A 159 11.77 20.19 5.39
C ALA A 159 10.26 19.99 5.15
N ILE A 160 9.89 18.86 4.52
CA ILE A 160 8.49 18.52 4.24
C ILE A 160 7.73 18.27 5.56
N THR A 161 8.30 17.50 6.47
CA THR A 161 7.66 17.15 7.74
C THR A 161 7.53 18.36 8.67
N GLN A 162 8.54 19.24 8.74
CA GLN A 162 8.47 20.49 9.49
C GLN A 162 7.42 21.46 8.96
N ALA A 163 7.09 21.38 7.67
CA ALA A 163 5.98 22.13 7.06
C ALA A 163 4.59 21.51 7.37
N GLY A 164 4.52 20.40 8.11
CA GLY A 164 3.29 19.74 8.51
C GLY A 164 2.76 18.72 7.50
N ILE A 165 3.56 18.33 6.51
CA ILE A 165 3.18 17.32 5.52
C ILE A 165 3.74 15.95 5.95
N PRO A 166 2.91 14.93 6.19
CA PRO A 166 3.40 13.59 6.50
C PRO A 166 4.18 12.99 5.33
N VAL A 167 5.31 12.35 5.62
CA VAL A 167 6.17 11.70 4.62
C VAL A 167 6.27 10.21 4.90
N VAL A 168 6.06 9.39 3.87
CA VAL A 168 6.45 7.99 3.87
C VAL A 168 7.81 7.89 3.17
N GLY A 169 8.82 7.36 3.85
CA GLY A 169 10.12 7.11 3.22
C GLY A 169 10.09 5.85 2.34
N HIS A 170 11.05 5.71 1.42
CA HIS A 170 11.22 4.49 0.64
C HIS A 170 12.70 4.11 0.54
N LEU A 171 13.04 2.91 1.01
CA LEU A 171 14.38 2.34 1.06
C LEU A 171 14.42 0.92 0.46
N GLY A 172 15.63 0.43 0.25
CA GLY A 172 15.87 -0.82 -0.45
C GLY A 172 16.03 -0.54 -1.94
N TYR A 173 15.41 -1.35 -2.80
CA TYR A 173 15.39 -1.05 -4.23
C TYR A 173 14.43 0.13 -4.48
N THR A 174 14.99 1.25 -4.89
CA THR A 174 14.27 2.49 -5.22
C THR A 174 14.21 2.63 -6.74
N PRO A 175 13.07 2.34 -7.41
CA PRO A 175 12.97 2.30 -8.87
C PRO A 175 13.46 3.56 -9.59
N GLN A 176 13.34 4.75 -8.98
CA GLN A 176 13.85 6.00 -9.56
C GLN A 176 15.38 6.03 -9.67
N SER A 177 16.07 5.11 -9.01
CA SER A 177 17.53 4.92 -9.08
C SER A 177 17.93 3.68 -9.90
N GLU A 178 17.03 3.09 -10.71
CA GLU A 178 17.28 1.84 -11.44
C GLU A 178 18.57 1.85 -12.27
N ASN A 179 18.92 2.99 -12.88
CA ASN A 179 20.10 3.13 -13.74
C ASN A 179 21.39 3.06 -12.93
N ALA A 180 21.39 3.61 -11.71
CA ALA A 180 22.51 3.51 -10.78
C ALA A 180 22.59 2.11 -10.16
N LEU A 181 21.45 1.47 -9.91
CA LEU A 181 21.35 0.15 -9.28
C LEU A 181 21.54 -1.01 -10.27
N GLY A 182 21.44 -0.75 -11.58
CA GLY A 182 21.53 -1.77 -12.62
C GLY A 182 20.30 -2.70 -12.67
N GLY A 183 19.11 -2.11 -12.53
CA GLY A 183 17.81 -2.79 -12.55
C GLY A 183 17.33 -3.32 -11.19
N PRO A 184 16.22 -4.09 -11.17
CA PRO A 184 15.59 -4.59 -9.94
C PRO A 184 16.47 -5.63 -9.26
N ARG A 185 17.25 -5.17 -8.27
CA ARG A 185 18.18 -5.99 -7.50
C ARG A 185 17.90 -5.88 -6.02
N VAL A 186 18.03 -7.01 -5.33
CA VAL A 186 17.92 -7.07 -3.87
C VAL A 186 18.98 -6.17 -3.22
N GLN A 187 18.56 -5.30 -2.29
CA GLN A 187 19.42 -4.35 -1.58
C GLN A 187 19.67 -4.78 -0.13
N GLY A 188 20.79 -4.37 0.47
CA GLY A 188 21.14 -4.76 1.84
C GLY A 188 21.69 -6.19 1.96
N ARG A 189 22.29 -6.73 0.89
CA ARG A 189 22.94 -8.05 0.92
C ARG A 189 24.38 -7.96 1.43
N GLY A 190 24.68 -8.72 2.48
CA GLY A 190 25.98 -8.67 3.16
C GLY A 190 25.96 -7.65 4.31
N ASP A 191 26.85 -7.85 5.28
CA ASP A 191 26.81 -7.13 6.55
C ASP A 191 26.95 -5.61 6.39
N ASP A 192 27.90 -5.16 5.56
CA ASP A 192 28.12 -3.73 5.28
C ASP A 192 26.87 -3.08 4.66
N ALA A 193 26.29 -3.71 3.63
CA ALA A 193 25.11 -3.16 2.95
C ALA A 193 23.87 -3.19 3.85
N ALA A 194 23.75 -4.18 4.74
CA ALA A 194 22.68 -4.26 5.72
C ALA A 194 22.81 -3.14 6.78
N GLU A 195 24.03 -2.82 7.20
CA GLU A 195 24.32 -1.74 8.13
C GLU A 195 24.05 -0.37 7.50
N GLU A 196 24.50 -0.14 6.27
CA GLU A 196 24.22 1.09 5.50
C GLU A 196 22.71 1.32 5.35
N LEU A 197 21.95 0.27 5.01
CA LEU A 197 20.48 0.35 4.92
C LEU A 197 19.82 0.63 6.28
N SER A 198 20.38 0.09 7.37
CA SER A 198 19.90 0.35 8.72
C SER A 198 20.14 1.81 9.14
N GLN A 199 21.28 2.38 8.79
CA GLN A 199 21.59 3.80 9.02
C GLN A 199 20.69 4.71 8.19
N ASP A 200 20.41 4.34 6.95
CA ASP A 200 19.46 5.05 6.10
C ASP A 200 18.03 5.03 6.68
N ALA A 201 17.61 3.89 7.22
CA ALA A 201 16.31 3.74 7.90
C ALA A 201 16.20 4.64 9.14
N LEU A 202 17.24 4.69 9.97
CA LEU A 202 17.31 5.60 11.12
C LEU A 202 17.24 7.07 10.69
N ALA A 203 18.02 7.46 9.67
CA ALA A 203 18.04 8.83 9.18
C ALA A 203 16.68 9.30 8.64
N VAL A 204 15.95 8.42 7.95
CA VAL A 204 14.59 8.67 7.47
C VAL A 204 13.63 8.90 8.64
N GLN A 205 13.72 8.08 9.70
CA GLN A 205 12.92 8.26 10.91
C GLN A 205 13.28 9.56 11.66
N GLU A 206 14.57 9.86 11.84
CA GLU A 206 15.06 11.07 12.51
C GLU A 206 14.73 12.36 11.74
N ALA A 207 14.51 12.25 10.44
CA ALA A 207 14.00 13.34 9.61
C ALA A 207 12.48 13.55 9.75
N GLY A 208 11.78 12.66 10.45
CA GLY A 208 10.35 12.79 10.76
C GLY A 208 9.40 12.06 9.82
N ALA A 209 9.89 11.09 9.04
CA ALA A 209 9.00 10.21 8.28
C ALA A 209 8.01 9.51 9.21
N VAL A 210 6.78 9.29 8.74
CA VAL A 210 5.68 8.69 9.52
C VAL A 210 5.56 7.18 9.31
N ALA A 211 6.19 6.66 8.26
CA ALA A 211 6.33 5.24 7.92
C ALA A 211 7.47 5.12 6.90
N VAL A 212 7.95 3.90 6.65
CA VAL A 212 8.96 3.63 5.62
C VAL A 212 8.66 2.37 4.84
N VAL A 213 8.72 2.45 3.51
CA VAL A 213 8.65 1.29 2.62
C VAL A 213 10.03 0.63 2.53
N LEU A 214 10.07 -0.69 2.63
CA LEU A 214 11.25 -1.53 2.41
C LEU A 214 11.00 -2.42 1.18
N GLU A 215 11.68 -2.12 0.07
CA GLU A 215 11.51 -2.84 -1.20
C GLU A 215 12.71 -3.74 -1.52
N MET A 216 12.44 -5.01 -1.84
CA MET A 216 13.45 -6.02 -2.20
C MET A 216 14.61 -6.10 -1.20
N VAL A 217 14.30 -6.17 0.09
CA VAL A 217 15.27 -6.27 1.19
C VAL A 217 15.30 -7.71 1.75
N PRO A 218 16.47 -8.30 2.07
CA PRO A 218 16.54 -9.59 2.72
C PRO A 218 15.72 -9.61 4.02
N ARG A 219 14.95 -10.69 4.20
CA ARG A 219 14.05 -10.91 5.35
C ARG A 219 14.69 -10.54 6.70
N ALA A 220 15.90 -11.03 6.96
CA ALA A 220 16.60 -10.78 8.22
C ALA A 220 16.96 -9.29 8.44
N VAL A 221 17.28 -8.57 7.36
CA VAL A 221 17.58 -7.13 7.42
C VAL A 221 16.31 -6.33 7.63
N ALA A 222 15.23 -6.66 6.92
CA ALA A 222 13.93 -6.02 7.12
C ALA A 222 13.37 -6.25 8.53
N ALA A 223 13.55 -7.46 9.09
CA ALA A 223 13.18 -7.77 10.47
C ALA A 223 13.96 -6.91 11.47
N ARG A 224 15.29 -6.83 11.33
CA ARG A 224 16.15 -5.96 12.17
C ARG A 224 15.71 -4.50 12.09
N ILE A 225 15.47 -3.98 10.89
CA ILE A 225 15.02 -2.59 10.69
C ILE A 225 13.67 -2.35 11.36
N THR A 226 12.73 -3.28 11.19
CA THR A 226 11.39 -3.17 11.79
C THR A 226 11.44 -3.15 13.31
N GLU A 227 12.33 -3.96 13.90
CA GLU A 227 12.51 -4.06 15.35
C GLU A 227 12.99 -2.76 15.99
N PHE A 228 14.00 -2.08 15.40
CA PHE A 228 14.55 -0.86 16.01
C PHE A 228 13.80 0.42 15.62
N LEU A 229 13.06 0.42 14.50
CA LEU A 229 12.28 1.60 14.12
C LEU A 229 11.03 1.74 14.99
N VAL A 230 10.76 2.97 15.42
CA VAL A 230 9.53 3.37 16.11
C VAL A 230 8.38 3.53 15.11
N ILE A 231 8.69 3.99 13.90
CA ILE A 231 7.69 4.18 12.83
C ILE A 231 7.37 2.85 12.11
N PRO A 232 6.17 2.70 11.51
CA PRO A 232 5.81 1.52 10.75
C PRO A 232 6.71 1.26 9.53
N THR A 233 7.07 -0.01 9.33
CA THR A 233 7.70 -0.53 8.11
C THR A 233 6.66 -1.20 7.20
N ILE A 234 6.68 -0.89 5.91
CA ILE A 234 5.79 -1.48 4.91
C ILE A 234 6.63 -2.23 3.89
N GLY A 235 6.49 -3.55 3.81
CA GLY A 235 7.31 -4.38 2.93
C GLY A 235 6.72 -4.59 1.55
N ILE A 236 7.60 -4.68 0.55
CA ILE A 236 7.30 -5.25 -0.77
C ILE A 236 8.50 -6.10 -1.20
N GLY A 237 8.35 -7.42 -1.11
CA GLY A 237 9.48 -8.33 -1.22
C GLY A 237 10.50 -8.22 -0.07
N ALA A 238 10.05 -7.81 1.12
CA ALA A 238 10.88 -7.69 2.33
C ALA A 238 10.61 -8.77 3.41
N GLY A 239 9.73 -9.74 3.12
CA GLY A 239 9.33 -10.78 4.08
C GLY A 239 8.20 -10.33 5.02
N PRO A 240 7.73 -11.24 5.90
CA PRO A 240 6.56 -11.00 6.76
C PRO A 240 6.86 -10.27 8.09
N GLU A 241 8.13 -10.05 8.45
CA GLU A 241 8.53 -9.44 9.73
C GLU A 241 8.34 -7.92 9.80
N VAL A 242 7.87 -7.29 8.73
CA VAL A 242 7.52 -5.85 8.65
C VAL A 242 6.13 -5.55 9.22
N ASP A 243 5.85 -4.30 9.58
CA ASP A 243 4.57 -3.90 10.19
C ASP A 243 3.38 -3.95 9.21
N GLY A 244 3.63 -3.87 7.90
CA GLY A 244 2.61 -3.96 6.87
C GLY A 244 3.14 -4.40 5.51
N GLN A 245 2.26 -4.53 4.53
CA GLN A 245 2.63 -4.96 3.18
C GLN A 245 2.04 -4.03 2.13
N VAL A 246 2.78 -3.82 1.04
CA VAL A 246 2.31 -3.14 -0.16
C VAL A 246 2.48 -4.02 -1.40
N LEU A 247 1.50 -3.97 -2.30
CA LEU A 247 1.63 -4.50 -3.66
C LEU A 247 1.08 -3.50 -4.68
N VAL A 248 1.63 -3.57 -5.89
CA VAL A 248 1.01 -2.95 -7.06
C VAL A 248 -0.31 -3.69 -7.34
N TRP A 249 -1.43 -2.95 -7.40
CA TRP A 249 -2.74 -3.60 -7.47
C TRP A 249 -2.94 -4.45 -8.72
N THR A 250 -2.33 -4.06 -9.86
CA THR A 250 -2.41 -4.82 -11.11
C THR A 250 -1.74 -6.19 -11.00
N ASP A 251 -0.65 -6.28 -10.24
CA ASP A 251 0.06 -7.55 -9.99
C ASP A 251 -0.76 -8.42 -9.03
N MET A 252 -1.29 -7.82 -7.96
CA MET A 252 -2.17 -8.47 -6.99
C MET A 252 -3.43 -9.04 -7.67
N ALA A 253 -4.01 -8.29 -8.61
CA ALA A 253 -5.26 -8.64 -9.29
C ALA A 253 -5.07 -9.52 -10.55
N GLY A 254 -3.83 -9.81 -10.96
CA GLY A 254 -3.57 -10.59 -12.17
C GLY A 254 -4.07 -9.90 -13.44
N MET A 255 -3.79 -8.60 -13.60
CA MET A 255 -4.18 -7.83 -14.79
C MET A 255 -3.36 -8.19 -16.04
N THR A 256 -2.14 -8.71 -15.86
CA THR A 256 -1.28 -9.16 -16.95
C THR A 256 -0.71 -10.54 -16.65
N ASP A 257 -0.16 -11.22 -17.66
CA ASP A 257 0.50 -12.52 -17.49
C ASP A 257 1.85 -12.43 -16.77
N TRP A 258 2.46 -11.24 -16.67
CA TRP A 258 3.67 -11.03 -15.89
C TRP A 258 3.33 -10.75 -14.40
N SER A 259 4.23 -11.11 -13.49
CA SER A 259 4.14 -10.79 -12.06
C SER A 259 5.52 -10.91 -11.41
N PRO A 260 5.92 -9.99 -10.51
CA PRO A 260 7.16 -10.14 -9.78
C PRO A 260 7.06 -11.32 -8.80
N ARG A 261 8.20 -11.93 -8.46
CA ARG A 261 8.25 -13.14 -7.63
C ARG A 261 7.69 -12.97 -6.22
N PHE A 262 7.69 -11.75 -5.70
CA PHE A 262 7.18 -11.44 -4.36
C PHE A 262 5.67 -11.16 -4.35
N ALA A 263 5.04 -10.95 -5.52
CA ALA A 263 3.61 -10.69 -5.60
C ALA A 263 2.83 -12.01 -5.69
N ARG A 264 1.77 -12.10 -4.89
CA ARG A 264 0.76 -13.15 -5.01
C ARG A 264 -0.40 -12.60 -5.84
N ARG A 265 -0.88 -13.40 -6.80
CA ARG A 265 -2.15 -13.15 -7.48
C ARG A 265 -3.31 -13.63 -6.62
N TYR A 266 -4.28 -12.76 -6.42
CA TYR A 266 -5.54 -13.04 -5.72
C TYR A 266 -6.72 -13.19 -6.69
N ALA A 267 -6.55 -12.75 -7.94
CA ALA A 267 -7.52 -12.91 -9.03
C ALA A 267 -6.80 -12.97 -10.39
N GLU A 268 -7.58 -13.18 -11.46
CA GLU A 268 -7.13 -13.15 -12.86
C GLU A 268 -7.99 -12.14 -13.65
N LEU A 269 -8.02 -10.89 -13.19
CA LEU A 269 -8.91 -9.86 -13.73
C LEU A 269 -8.61 -9.52 -15.20
N GLY A 270 -7.35 -9.64 -15.63
CA GLY A 270 -6.99 -9.42 -17.04
C GLY A 270 -7.70 -10.39 -17.99
N ARG A 271 -7.79 -11.66 -17.59
CA ARG A 271 -8.50 -12.70 -18.36
C ARG A 271 -10.01 -12.48 -18.35
N ALA A 272 -10.57 -12.11 -17.19
CA ALA A 272 -11.99 -11.80 -17.08
C ALA A 272 -12.36 -10.61 -17.98
N LEU A 273 -11.53 -9.56 -18.02
CA LEU A 273 -11.73 -8.41 -18.89
C LEU A 273 -11.61 -8.79 -20.38
N GLN A 274 -10.61 -9.61 -20.73
CA GLN A 274 -10.45 -10.11 -22.09
C GLN A 274 -11.69 -10.91 -22.55
N GLN A 275 -12.22 -11.77 -21.69
CA GLN A 275 -13.41 -12.56 -21.99
C GLN A 275 -14.64 -11.65 -22.17
N ALA A 276 -14.87 -10.73 -21.24
CA ALA A 276 -15.99 -9.78 -21.34
C ALA A 276 -15.95 -8.96 -22.65
N ALA A 277 -14.76 -8.52 -23.07
CA ALA A 277 -14.59 -7.81 -24.33
C ALA A 277 -14.83 -8.71 -25.55
N ALA A 278 -14.42 -9.98 -25.48
CA ALA A 278 -14.66 -10.96 -26.55
C ALA A 278 -16.14 -11.29 -26.70
N ASP A 279 -16.85 -11.46 -25.59
CA ASP A 279 -18.30 -11.75 -25.56
C ASP A 279 -19.08 -10.55 -26.11
N PHE A 280 -18.81 -9.34 -25.62
CA PHE A 280 -19.40 -8.11 -26.17
C PHE A 280 -19.16 -7.99 -27.69
N ALA A 281 -17.94 -8.27 -28.14
CA ALA A 281 -17.61 -8.22 -29.56
C ALA A 281 -18.31 -9.32 -30.38
N ALA A 282 -18.61 -10.48 -29.79
CA ALA A 282 -19.38 -11.53 -30.44
C ALA A 282 -20.84 -11.12 -30.60
N GLU A 283 -21.47 -10.64 -29.52
CA GLU A 283 -22.88 -10.22 -29.51
C GLU A 283 -23.15 -9.03 -30.45
N VAL A 284 -22.20 -8.10 -30.56
CA VAL A 284 -22.29 -7.00 -31.53
C VAL A 284 -22.19 -7.50 -32.97
N ARG A 285 -21.34 -8.51 -33.23
CA ARG A 285 -21.11 -9.03 -34.59
C ARG A 285 -22.25 -9.91 -35.08
N ASP A 286 -22.88 -10.68 -34.20
CA ASP A 286 -24.02 -11.53 -34.54
C ASP A 286 -25.37 -10.79 -34.46
N GLY A 287 -25.37 -9.58 -33.91
CA GLY A 287 -26.54 -8.70 -33.81
C GLY A 287 -27.47 -9.02 -32.64
N SER A 288 -27.03 -9.83 -31.68
CA SER A 288 -27.76 -10.07 -30.44
C SER A 288 -27.67 -8.91 -29.45
N PHE A 289 -26.66 -8.04 -29.57
CA PHE A 289 -26.57 -6.77 -28.85
C PHE A 289 -26.52 -5.56 -29.81
N PRO A 290 -27.25 -4.45 -29.52
CA PRO A 290 -28.18 -4.25 -28.40
C PRO A 290 -29.51 -4.99 -28.57
N THR A 291 -30.14 -5.35 -27.46
CA THR A 291 -31.54 -5.85 -27.43
C THR A 291 -32.55 -4.69 -27.32
N GLU A 292 -33.85 -4.98 -27.38
CA GLU A 292 -34.91 -3.98 -27.14
C GLU A 292 -34.77 -3.28 -25.78
N GLU A 293 -34.38 -4.00 -24.72
CA GLU A 293 -34.14 -3.43 -23.38
C GLU A 293 -33.04 -2.37 -23.37
N HIS A 294 -32.09 -2.46 -24.30
CA HIS A 294 -30.97 -1.53 -24.45
C HIS A 294 -31.22 -0.46 -25.52
N THR A 295 -32.45 -0.37 -26.05
CA THR A 295 -32.82 0.54 -27.14
C THR A 295 -33.89 1.52 -26.64
N PHE A 296 -33.77 2.79 -27.04
CA PHE A 296 -34.75 3.83 -26.72
C PHE A 296 -35.52 4.21 -27.99
N ASP A 297 -36.85 4.12 -27.93
CA ASP A 297 -37.73 4.65 -28.96
C ASP A 297 -37.96 6.16 -28.80
N GLN A 298 -38.47 6.81 -29.86
CA GLN A 298 -38.79 8.24 -29.86
C GLN A 298 -39.97 8.61 -28.94
#